data_AF-A0A1N6WXW5-F1
#
_entry.id   AF-A0A1N6WXW5-F1
#
_cell.length_a   1.000
_cell.length_b   1.000
_cell.length_c   1.000
_cell.angle_alpha   90.00
_cell.angle_beta   90.00
_cell.angle_gamma   90.00
#
_symmetry.space_group_name_H-M   'P 1'
#
loop_
_entity.id
_entity.type
_entity.pdbx_description
1 polymer ?
#
loop_
_entity_poly.entity_id
_entity_poly.type
_entity_poly.pdbx_seq_one_letter_code
_entity_poly.pdbx_strand_id
1 'polypeptide(L)' 'MLLFFWRASLLLVFPLIILLYMRVADLPFSTVDDGVNHHKWVIIAAYLVYVVFWVIVNRTLSRLLRRRGRR' A
#
# COMPACT_ATOMS: atom_id res chain seq x y z
N MET A 1 -2.30 11.92 15.73
CA MET A 1 -3.07 10.76 15.24
C MET A 1 -2.92 10.51 13.74
N LEU A 2 -3.00 11.53 12.87
CA LEU A 2 -2.87 11.33 11.41
C LEU A 2 -1.56 10.65 10.96
N LEU A 3 -0.42 11.01 11.56
CA LEU A 3 0.89 10.38 11.29
C LEU A 3 0.93 8.89 11.67
N PHE A 4 0.16 8.49 12.67
CA PHE A 4 0.04 7.08 13.05
C PHE A 4 -0.70 6.32 11.96
N PHE A 5 -1.86 6.81 11.52
CA PHE A 5 -2.60 6.20 10.41
C PHE A 5 -1.80 6.20 9.10
N TRP A 6 -1.02 7.25 8.84
CA TRP A 6 -0.09 7.29 7.71
C TRP A 6 0.94 6.16 7.79
N ARG A 7 1.54 5.90 8.95
CA ARG A 7 2.48 4.77 9.12
C ARG A 7 1.78 3.41 9.07
N ALA A 8 0.62 3.29 9.71
CA ALA A 8 -0.20 2.08 9.70
C ALA A 8 -0.74 1.74 8.30
N SER A 9 -0.82 2.73 7.39
CA SER A 9 -1.29 2.51 6.03
C SER A 9 -0.49 1.46 5.26
N LEU A 10 0.80 1.25 5.58
CA LEU A 10 1.59 0.16 4.99
C LEU A 10 0.94 -1.21 5.23
N LEU A 11 0.40 -1.42 6.43
CA LEU A 11 -0.28 -2.67 6.78
C LEU A 11 -1.71 -2.69 6.25
N LEU A 12 -2.43 -1.57 6.36
CA LEU A 12 -3.85 -1.50 5.99
C LEU A 12 -4.09 -1.55 4.48
N VAL A 13 -3.16 -1.05 3.67
CA VAL A 13 -3.33 -0.98 2.22
C VAL A 13 -3.13 -2.35 1.57
N PHE A 14 -2.36 -3.24 2.16
CA PHE A 14 -2.16 -4.59 1.62
C PHE A 14 -3.48 -5.38 1.43
N PRO A 15 -4.34 -5.57 2.45
CA PRO A 15 -5.62 -6.24 2.27
C PRO A 15 -6.57 -5.44 1.36
N LEU A 16 -6.48 -4.10 1.32
CA LEU A 16 -7.27 -3.28 0.40
C LEU A 16 -6.89 -3.52 -1.06
N ILE A 17 -5.59 -3.69 -1.36
CA ILE A 17 -5.12 -4.01 -2.71
C ILE A 17 -5.64 -5.38 -3.14
N ILE A 18 -5.62 -6.38 -2.25
CA ILE A 18 -6.17 -7.71 -2.55
C ILE A 18 -7.67 -7.60 -2.87
N LEU A 19 -8.45 -6.93 -2.03
CA LEU A 19 -9.88 -6.72 -2.24
C LEU A 19 -10.17 -5.98 -3.55
N LEU A 20 -9.42 -4.90 -3.82
CA LEU A 20 -9.58 -4.12 -5.04
C LEU A 20 -9.24 -4.95 -6.27
N TYR A 21 -8.14 -5.70 -6.23
CA TYR A 21 -7.71 -6.56 -7.33
C TYR A 21 -8.77 -7.62 -7.65
N MET A 22 -9.29 -8.31 -6.64
CA MET A 22 -10.36 -9.29 -6.82
C MET A 22 -11.61 -8.68 -7.44
N ARG A 23 -12.00 -7.47 -7.01
CA ARG A 23 -13.18 -6.77 -7.54
C ARG A 23 -12.99 -6.30 -8.99
N VAL A 24 -11.80 -5.83 -9.35
CA VAL A 24 -11.50 -5.34 -10.70
C VAL A 24 -11.31 -6.50 -11.68
N ALA A 25 -10.68 -7.59 -11.24
CA ALA A 25 -10.45 -8.77 -12.05
C ALA A 25 -11.65 -9.74 -12.08
N ASP A 26 -12.69 -9.48 -11.29
CA ASP A 26 -13.87 -10.34 -11.09
C ASP A 26 -13.49 -11.80 -10.74
N LEU A 27 -12.57 -11.93 -9.77
CA LEU A 27 -12.01 -13.22 -9.34
C LEU A 27 -12.46 -13.56 -7.91
N PRO A 28 -12.82 -14.83 -7.65
CA PRO A 28 -13.04 -15.29 -6.28
C PRO A 28 -11.71 -15.37 -5.52
N PHE A 29 -11.78 -15.30 -4.19
CA PHE A 29 -10.58 -15.34 -3.34
C PHE A 29 -9.78 -16.63 -3.53
N SER A 30 -10.48 -17.75 -3.73
CA SER A 30 -9.85 -19.05 -4.00
C SER A 30 -8.94 -19.01 -5.22
N THR A 31 -9.24 -18.23 -6.25
CA THR A 31 -8.36 -18.11 -7.43
C THR A 31 -7.09 -17.32 -7.12
N VAL A 32 -7.11 -16.37 -6.17
CA VAL A 32 -5.90 -15.66 -5.73
C VAL A 32 -5.05 -16.54 -4.82
N ASP A 33 -5.69 -17.40 -4.02
CA ASP A 33 -5.03 -18.29 -3.08
C ASP A 33 -4.45 -19.55 -3.77
N ASP A 34 -5.28 -20.25 -4.55
CA ASP A 34 -4.96 -21.47 -5.28
C ASP A 34 -4.26 -21.22 -6.62
N GLY A 35 -4.63 -20.14 -7.31
CA GLY A 35 -4.36 -19.95 -8.73
C GLY A 35 -3.06 -19.21 -9.04
N VAL A 36 -2.35 -19.73 -10.05
CA VAL A 36 -1.31 -19.12 -10.89
C VAL A 36 -0.56 -17.95 -10.24
N ASN A 37 0.74 -18.15 -9.98
CA ASN A 37 1.66 -17.16 -9.41
C ASN A 37 1.52 -15.73 -9.99
N HIS A 38 1.04 -15.59 -11.22
CA HIS A 38 0.73 -14.31 -11.86
C HIS A 38 -0.14 -13.37 -10.99
N HIS A 39 -1.26 -13.82 -10.42
CA HIS A 39 -2.14 -12.96 -9.59
C HIS A 39 -1.40 -12.42 -8.37
N LYS A 40 -0.62 -13.29 -7.71
CA LYS A 40 0.22 -12.96 -6.56
C LYS A 40 1.29 -11.93 -6.96
N TRP A 41 1.95 -12.12 -8.11
CA TRP A 41 2.92 -11.15 -8.63
C TRP A 41 2.31 -9.79 -8.94
N VAL A 42 1.11 -9.73 -9.50
CA VAL A 42 0.42 -8.46 -9.78
C VAL A 42 0.09 -7.73 -8.49
N ILE A 43 -0.45 -8.43 -7.49
CA ILE A 43 -0.76 -7.85 -6.16
C ILE A 43 0.52 -7.34 -5.48
N ILE A 44 1.60 -8.13 -5.52
CA ILE A 44 2.91 -7.74 -4.96
C ILE A 44 3.44 -6.51 -5.69
N ALA A 45 3.38 -6.47 -7.02
CA ALA A 45 3.84 -5.32 -7.81
C ALA A 45 3.05 -4.06 -7.46
N ALA A 46 1.72 -4.15 -7.36
CA ALA A 46 0.86 -3.04 -6.96
C ALA A 46 1.21 -2.55 -5.54
N TYR A 47 1.46 -3.47 -4.61
CA TYR A 47 1.88 -3.12 -3.26
C TYR A 47 3.27 -2.46 -3.23
N LEU A 48 4.23 -2.94 -4.03
CA LEU A 48 5.55 -2.31 -4.12
C LEU A 48 5.47 -0.88 -4.67
N VAL A 49 4.62 -0.64 -5.69
CA VAL A 49 4.36 0.72 -6.19
C VAL A 49 3.82 1.61 -5.07
N TYR A 50 2.88 1.09 -4.27
CA TYR A 50 2.37 1.81 -3.11
C TYR A 50 3.47 2.10 -2.08
N VAL A 51 4.33 1.14 -1.75
CA VAL A 51 5.43 1.32 -0.80
C VAL A 51 6.41 2.38 -1.29
N VAL A 52 6.77 2.38 -2.58
CA VAL A 52 7.64 3.41 -3.16
C VAL A 52 7.01 4.79 -3.03
N PHE A 53 5.73 4.91 -3.40
CA PHE A 53 4.98 6.15 -3.22
C PHE A 53 4.97 6.60 -1.76
N TRP A 54 4.68 5.69 -0.84
CA TRP A 54 4.68 5.95 0.60
C TRP A 54 6.04 6.46 1.08
N VAL A 55 7.15 5.86 0.64
CA VAL A 55 8.51 6.30 1.02
C VAL A 55 8.79 7.73 0.54
N ILE A 56 8.44 8.05 -0.70
CA ILE A 56 8.64 9.39 -1.27
C ILE A 56 7.85 10.42 -0.47
N VAL A 57 6.56 10.17 -0.25
CA VAL A 57 5.69 11.07 0.51
C VAL A 57 6.15 11.20 1.96
N ASN A 58 6.50 10.09 2.62
CA ASN A 58 6.96 10.09 4.00
C ASN A 58 8.26 10.90 4.18
N ARG A 59 9.19 10.81 3.22
CA ARG A 59 10.40 11.66 3.20
C ARG A 59 10.05 13.14 3.10
N THR A 60 9.13 13.51 2.22
CA THR A 60 8.68 14.89 2.04
C THR A 60 7.97 15.42 3.29
N LEU A 61 7.05 14.64 3.85
CA LEU A 61 6.32 14.98 5.07
C LEU A 61 7.26 15.19 6.26
N SER A 62 8.25 14.29 6.41
CA SER A 62 9.26 14.38 7.48
C SER A 62 10.10 15.65 7.37
N ARG A 63 10.49 16.04 6.14
CA ARG A 63 11.24 17.29 5.90
C ARG A 63 10.39 18.51 6.25
N LEU A 64 9.11 18.52 5.89
CA LEU A 64 8.19 19.62 6.20
C LEU A 64 7.95 19.77 7.71
N LEU A 65 7.72 18.66 8.41
CA LEU A 65 7.50 18.67 9.86
C LEU A 65 8.74 19.14 10.63
N ARG A 66 9.95 18.73 10.22
CA ARG A 66 11.21 19.23 10.80
C ARG A 66 11.39 20.73 10.62
N ARG A 67 10.93 21.30 9.50
CA ARG A 67 10.97 22.76 9.26
C ARG A 67 9.99 23.50 10.16
N ARG A 68 8.81 22.94 10.43
CA ARG A 68 7.82 23.55 11.35
C ARG A 68 8.24 23.51 12.81
N GLY A 69 8.90 22.44 13.28
CA GLY A 69 9.35 22.34 14.67
C GLY A 69 10.63 23.12 15.03
N ARG A 70 11.23 23.85 14.09
CA ARG A 70 12.40 24.74 14.31
C ARG A 70 12.03 26.23 14.36
N ARG A 71 10.75 26.57 14.20
CA ARG A 71 10.17 27.88 14.52
C ARG A 71 9.44 27.77 15.85
#